data_AF-A0A8J2L405-F1
#
_entry.id   AF-A0A8J2L405-F1
#
_cell.length_a   1.000
_cell.length_b   1.000
_cell.length_c   1.000
_cell.angle_alpha   90.00
_cell.angle_beta   90.00
_cell.angle_gamma   90.00
#
_symmetry.space_group_name_H-M   'P 1'
#
loop_
_entity.id
_entity.type
_entity.pdbx_description
1 polymer ?
#
loop_
_entity_poly.entity_id
_entity_poly.type
_entity_poly.pdbx_seq_one_letter_code
_entity_poly.pdbx_strand_id
1 'polypeptide(L)'
;PLDYALTIATLFISVVISYPYIVIDTDYNNYTVKYACKQIGFYNMQTMWILSKKKTISPAIRQIIYEKLTSIGLDITRLRASNLSTCPPTETSS
;
A
#
# COMPACT_ATOMS: atom_id res chain seq x y z
N PRO A 1 24.79 -10.52 44.99
CA PRO A 1 23.41 -11.02 45.17
C PRO A 1 22.45 -9.86 45.46
N LEU A 2 21.98 -9.23 44.38
CA LEU A 2 20.69 -8.54 44.35
C LEU A 2 20.21 -8.66 42.90
N ASP A 3 20.08 -9.91 42.49
CA ASP A 3 19.34 -10.35 41.31
C ASP A 3 17.88 -9.84 41.45
N TYR A 4 17.20 -9.57 40.33
CA TYR A 4 15.75 -9.32 40.20
C TYR A 4 15.18 -7.89 40.24
N ALA A 5 15.98 -6.82 40.35
CA ALA A 5 15.42 -5.45 40.31
C ALA A 5 15.35 -4.79 38.91
N LEU A 6 15.80 -5.46 37.83
CA LEU A 6 15.80 -4.90 36.47
C LEU A 6 15.01 -5.74 35.44
N THR A 7 14.09 -6.59 35.90
CA THR A 7 13.28 -7.46 35.03
C THR A 7 11.85 -6.94 34.83
N ILE A 8 11.63 -5.62 34.92
CA ILE A 8 10.33 -4.99 34.62
C ILE A 8 10.53 -3.64 33.90
N ALA A 9 11.34 -3.63 32.84
CA ALA A 9 11.24 -2.61 31.80
C ALA A 9 10.41 -3.22 30.66
N THR A 10 9.22 -2.69 30.50
CA THR A 10 8.14 -3.18 29.65
C THR A 10 8.57 -3.55 28.22
N LEU A 11 8.20 -4.75 27.79
CA LEU A 11 8.22 -5.20 26.40
C LEU A 11 7.19 -4.42 25.57
N PHE A 12 7.47 -3.15 25.29
CA PHE A 12 6.87 -2.46 24.14
C PHE A 12 7.91 -2.49 23.03
N ILE A 13 7.94 -3.60 22.30
CA ILE A 13 8.65 -3.65 21.03
C ILE A 13 7.90 -2.71 20.09
N SER A 14 8.34 -1.46 20.00
CA SER A 14 7.92 -0.53 18.95
C SER A 14 8.43 -1.08 17.62
N VAL A 15 7.68 -2.00 17.00
CA VAL A 15 8.03 -2.52 15.67
C VAL A 15 7.80 -1.38 14.66
N VAL A 16 8.86 -0.65 14.33
CA VAL A 16 8.82 0.34 13.26
C VAL A 16 8.83 -0.40 11.92
N ILE A 17 7.65 -0.54 11.32
CA ILE A 17 7.51 -1.18 10.00
C ILE A 17 7.73 -0.11 8.92
N SER A 18 8.97 0.03 8.45
CA SER A 18 9.26 0.79 7.21
C SER A 18 8.70 0.04 6.00
N TYR A 19 7.90 0.69 5.15
CA TYR A 19 7.28 0.04 3.99
C TYR A 19 7.71 0.75 2.70
N PRO A 20 8.24 0.02 1.69
CA PRO A 20 8.81 0.65 0.51
C PRO A 20 7.73 1.30 -0.35
N TYR A 21 8.04 2.46 -0.93
CA TYR A 21 7.20 3.14 -1.90
C TYR A 21 7.80 2.93 -3.30
N ILE A 22 7.37 1.88 -3.99
CA ILE A 22 7.89 1.51 -5.32
C ILE A 22 6.78 1.75 -6.36
N VAL A 23 7.07 2.63 -7.31
CA VAL A 23 6.22 2.86 -8.49
C VAL A 23 6.64 1.88 -9.58
N ILE A 24 5.72 1.04 -10.02
CA ILE A 24 5.98 0.03 -11.06
C ILE A 24 5.45 0.46 -12.44
N ASP A 25 4.50 1.40 -12.46
CA ASP A 25 4.00 2.01 -13.69
C ASP A 25 3.34 3.36 -13.38
N THR A 26 3.47 4.33 -14.29
CA THR A 26 2.77 5.62 -14.19
C THR A 26 2.89 6.40 -15.50
N ASP A 27 1.82 7.14 -15.83
CA ASP A 27 1.86 8.13 -16.91
C ASP A 27 2.08 9.56 -16.40
N TYR A 28 2.35 9.72 -15.10
CA TYR A 28 2.48 10.97 -14.33
C TYR A 28 1.28 11.92 -14.35
N ASN A 29 0.35 11.74 -15.29
CA ASN A 29 -0.72 12.70 -15.59
C ASN A 29 -2.08 12.22 -15.12
N ASN A 30 -2.33 10.91 -15.12
CA ASN A 30 -3.63 10.34 -14.79
C ASN A 30 -3.54 9.28 -13.71
N TYR A 31 -2.52 8.43 -13.72
CA TYR A 31 -2.43 7.29 -12.81
C TYR A 31 -1.01 6.95 -12.37
N THR A 32 -0.95 6.26 -11.23
CA THR A 32 0.26 5.62 -10.72
C THR A 32 -0.12 4.25 -10.17
N VAL A 33 0.69 3.25 -10.48
CA VAL A 33 0.61 1.92 -9.89
C VAL A 33 1.81 1.73 -8.99
N LYS A 34 1.55 1.47 -7.71
CA LYS A 34 2.57 1.10 -6.74
C LYS A 34 2.36 -0.33 -6.27
N TYR A 35 3.44 -1.05 -6.12
CA TYR A 35 3.46 -2.39 -5.56
C TYR A 35 4.59 -2.47 -4.56
N ALA A 36 4.36 -3.17 -3.46
CA ALA A 36 5.39 -3.41 -2.47
C ALA A 36 5.23 -4.81 -1.89
N CYS A 37 6.38 -5.42 -1.63
CA CYS A 37 6.51 -6.74 -1.05
C CYS A 37 7.56 -6.65 0.05
N LYS A 38 7.19 -7.01 1.28
CA LYS A 38 8.08 -6.94 2.43
C LYS A 38 7.93 -8.18 3.29
N GLN A 39 9.06 -8.78 3.66
CA GLN A 39 9.12 -9.81 4.68
C GLN A 39 8.96 -9.19 6.08
N ILE A 40 7.99 -9.67 6.85
CA ILE A 40 7.74 -9.27 8.25
C ILE A 40 7.69 -10.54 9.10
N GLY A 41 8.77 -10.82 9.82
CA GLY A 41 8.95 -12.10 10.49
C GLY A 41 8.91 -13.25 9.49
N PHE A 42 7.95 -14.17 9.66
CA PHE A 42 7.74 -15.31 8.77
C PHE A 42 6.69 -15.05 7.67
N TYR A 43 6.04 -13.87 7.66
CA TYR A 43 5.02 -13.51 6.67
C TYR A 43 5.60 -12.66 5.54
N ASN A 44 5.07 -12.85 4.34
CA ASN A 44 5.31 -11.97 3.21
C ASN A 44 4.10 -11.03 3.04
N MET A 45 4.29 -9.74 3.33
CA MET A 45 3.25 -8.74 3.20
C MET A 45 3.34 -8.05 1.84
N GLN A 46 2.28 -8.16 1.06
CA GLN A 46 2.19 -7.54 -0.26
C GLN A 46 1.07 -6.51 -0.29
N THR A 47 1.31 -5.37 -0.93
CA THR A 47 0.27 -4.38 -1.22
C THR A 47 0.39 -3.89 -2.64
N MET A 48 -0.75 -3.63 -3.25
CA MET A 48 -0.85 -3.12 -4.62
C MET A 48 -1.91 -2.02 -4.64
N TRP A 49 -1.57 -0.88 -5.22
CA TRP A 49 -2.48 0.24 -5.35
C TRP A 49 -2.44 0.79 -6.77
N ILE A 50 -3.62 0.98 -7.33
CA ILE A 50 -3.82 1.77 -8.55
C ILE A 50 -4.42 3.09 -8.10
N LEU A 51 -3.67 4.16 -8.26
CA LEU A 51 -4.04 5.52 -7.84
C LEU A 51 -4.37 6.34 -9.09
N SER A 52 -5.38 7.20 -8.98
CA SER A 52 -5.83 8.09 -10.05
C SER A 52 -5.88 9.53 -9.57
N LYS A 53 -5.56 10.49 -10.45
CA LYS A 53 -5.82 11.91 -10.19
C LYS A 53 -7.31 12.27 -10.26
N LYS A 54 -8.14 11.38 -10.80
CA LYS A 54 -9.60 11.54 -10.92
C LYS A 54 -10.30 10.48 -10.06
N LYS A 55 -11.59 10.71 -9.76
CA LYS A 55 -12.43 9.74 -9.02
C LYS A 55 -12.60 8.39 -9.74
N THR A 56 -12.35 8.35 -11.04
CA THR A 56 -12.45 7.13 -11.84
C THR A 56 -11.26 7.01 -12.77
N ILE A 57 -10.98 5.78 -13.20
CA ILE A 57 -10.00 5.45 -14.24
C ILE A 57 -10.77 5.02 -15.48
N SER A 58 -10.34 5.47 -16.65
CA SER A 58 -10.99 5.08 -17.90
C SER A 58 -10.81 3.58 -18.16
N PRO A 59 -11.77 2.90 -18.82
CA PRO A 59 -11.64 1.47 -19.13
C PRO A 59 -10.37 1.12 -19.89
N ALA A 60 -9.95 1.99 -20.83
CA ALA A 60 -8.72 1.79 -21.62
C ALA A 60 -7.45 1.81 -20.75
N ILE A 61 -7.30 2.79 -19.86
CA ILE A 61 -6.15 2.86 -18.95
C ILE A 61 -6.17 1.67 -17.98
N ARG A 62 -7.34 1.29 -17.47
CA ARG A 62 -7.47 0.14 -16.59
C ARG A 62 -7.01 -1.15 -17.26
N GLN A 63 -7.35 -1.35 -18.52
CA GLN A 63 -6.92 -2.51 -19.30
C GLN A 63 -5.40 -2.56 -19.44
N ILE A 64 -4.76 -1.44 -19.82
CA ILE A 64 -3.31 -1.33 -19.93
C ILE A 64 -2.63 -1.69 -18.60
N ILE A 65 -3.15 -1.17 -17.48
CA ILE A 65 -2.62 -1.46 -16.15
C ILE A 65 -2.76 -2.96 -15.84
N TYR A 66 -3.91 -3.57 -16.11
CA TYR A 66 -4.16 -4.98 -15.80
C TYR A 66 -3.27 -5.92 -16.63
N GLU A 67 -3.07 -5.61 -17.91
CA GLU A 67 -2.15 -6.34 -18.78
C GLU A 67 -0.72 -6.24 -18.25
N LYS A 68 -0.27 -5.04 -17.88
CA LYS A 68 1.06 -4.82 -17.30
C LYS A 68 1.25 -5.63 -16.01
N LEU A 69 0.30 -5.56 -15.08
CA LEU A 69 0.35 -6.27 -13.79
C LEU A 69 0.38 -7.80 -13.99
N THR A 70 -0.46 -8.31 -14.88
CA THR A 70 -0.52 -9.75 -15.18
C THR A 70 0.78 -10.22 -15.84
N SER A 71 1.38 -9.41 -16.73
CA SER A 71 2.64 -9.75 -17.41
C SER A 71 3.83 -9.93 -16.48
N ILE A 72 3.78 -9.32 -15.27
CA ILE A 72 4.82 -9.46 -14.23
C ILE A 72 4.39 -10.41 -13.10
N GLY A 73 3.31 -11.18 -13.29
CA GLY A 73 2.86 -12.22 -12.36
C GLY A 73 2.08 -11.72 -11.15
N LEU A 74 1.58 -10.48 -11.15
CA LEU A 74 0.76 -9.96 -10.05
C LEU A 74 -0.71 -10.35 -10.23
N ASP A 75 -1.31 -10.88 -9.16
CA ASP A 75 -2.71 -11.31 -9.13
C ASP A 75 -3.66 -10.12 -9.01
N ILE A 76 -4.20 -9.67 -10.14
CA ILE A 76 -5.15 -8.56 -10.22
C ILE A 76 -6.50 -8.86 -9.55
N THR A 77 -6.83 -10.13 -9.27
CA THR A 77 -8.12 -10.49 -8.65
C THR A 77 -8.21 -10.03 -7.19
N ARG A 78 -7.07 -9.70 -6.58
CA ARG A 78 -6.99 -9.12 -5.23
C ARG A 78 -7.33 -7.64 -5.17
N LEU A 79 -7.42 -6.95 -6.32
CA LEU A 79 -7.77 -5.53 -6.36
C LEU A 79 -9.23 -5.32 -6.01
N ARG A 80 -9.47 -4.31 -5.16
CA ARG A 80 -10.80 -3.87 -4.74
C ARG A 80 -10.97 -2.41 -5.12
N ALA A 81 -12.03 -2.08 -5.85
CA ALA A 81 -12.33 -0.70 -6.20
C ALA A 81 -12.80 0.08 -4.96
N SER A 82 -12.17 1.22 -4.70
CA SER A 82 -12.61 2.13 -3.64
C SER A 82 -13.88 2.88 -4.03
N ASN A 83 -14.81 3.03 -3.10
CA ASN A 83 -15.98 3.88 -3.28
C ASN A 83 -15.59 5.33 -2.95
N LEU A 84 -15.62 6.22 -3.95
CA LEU A 84 -15.23 7.63 -3.82
C LEU A 84 -16.43 8.59 -3.89
N SER A 85 -17.65 8.07 -3.77
CA SER A 85 -18.89 8.87 -3.81
C SER A 85 -19.15 9.61 -2.50
N THR A 86 -18.63 9.12 -1.37
CA THR A 86 -18.96 9.60 -0.01
C THR A 86 -17.77 10.20 0.73
N CYS A 87 -16.76 10.72 0.02
CA CYS A 87 -15.64 11.40 0.67
C CYS A 87 -16.13 12.68 1.37
N PRO A 88 -15.88 12.85 2.67
CA PRO A 88 -16.15 14.12 3.35
C PRO A 88 -15.39 15.27 2.66
N PRO A 89 -15.91 16.51 2.73
CA PRO A 89 -15.10 17.68 2.37
C PRO A 89 -13.81 17.66 3.19
N THR A 90 -12.69 18.03 2.57
CA THR A 90 -11.41 18.12 3.27
C THR A 90 -11.55 19.19 4.36
N GLU A 91 -11.54 18.77 5.63
CA GLU A 91 -11.32 19.72 6.73
C GLU A 91 -9.87 20.20 6.60
N THR A 92 -9.70 21.51 6.45
CA THR A 92 -8.40 22.18 6.52
C THR A 92 -7.88 22.09 7.95
N SER A 93 -7.33 20.95 8.35
CA SER A 93 -6.44 20.86 9.50
C SER A 93 -5.02 21.16 9.04
N SER A 94 -4.73 22.46 9.03
CA SER A 94 -3.37 23.00 9.00
C SER A 94 -2.61 22.65 10.27
#